data_AF-A0A2V7VBB9-F1
#
_entry.id   AF-A0A2V7VBB9-F1
#
_cell.length_a   1.000
_cell.length_b   1.000
_cell.length_c   1.000
_cell.angle_alpha   90.00
_cell.angle_beta   90.00
_cell.angle_gamma   90.00
#
_symmetry.space_group_name_H-M   'P 1'
#
loop_
_entity.id
_entity.type
_entity.pdbx_description
1 polymer ?
#
loop_
_entity_poly.entity_id
_entity_poly.type
_entity_poly.pdbx_seq_one_letter_code
_entity_poly.pdbx_strand_id
1 'polypeptide(L)'
;MLARGPRFRVEAEMVHDIALAASGLLSGKVGGPSVFPFQPDGIWDNPYSDDRWQTSPGEDRYRRAVYTFTRRTAPYPGLTVFDAPSREFCTARRVRTNTPLQALTTLNDPVFFEAARALAARTLKEAAAAPEERAAHAFRLCTARRPQSPELAPLVSFEERQLARFKADPEAARAVAGAAPPGEAAELAAWTMVANVLLNLDETLTKE
;
A
#
# COMPACT_ATOMS: atom_id res chain seq x y z
N MET A 1 -2.71 34.70 -4.81
CA MET A 1 -2.02 33.47 -4.36
C MET A 1 -1.74 32.60 -5.58
N LEU A 2 -0.49 32.48 -6.02
CA LEU A 2 -0.05 31.65 -7.16
C LEU A 2 0.80 30.45 -6.71
N ALA A 3 0.81 30.12 -5.42
CA ALA A 3 1.81 29.23 -4.82
C ALA A 3 1.35 27.78 -4.58
N ARG A 4 0.10 27.42 -4.90
CA ARG A 4 -0.41 26.05 -4.72
C ARG A 4 -1.02 25.54 -6.03
N GLY A 5 -0.47 24.42 -6.51
CA GLY A 5 -1.06 23.69 -7.63
C GLY A 5 -2.37 23.04 -7.20
N PRO A 6 -3.27 22.73 -8.16
CA PRO A 6 -4.45 21.92 -7.87
C PRO A 6 -4.03 20.52 -7.41
N ARG A 7 -4.62 20.08 -6.30
CA ARG A 7 -4.42 18.74 -5.72
C ARG A 7 -5.14 17.70 -6.57
N PHE A 8 -4.43 16.67 -7.00
CA PHE A 8 -5.03 15.56 -7.76
C PHE A 8 -4.55 14.21 -7.26
N ARG A 9 -5.49 13.28 -7.09
CA ARG A 9 -5.21 11.87 -6.84
C ARG A 9 -4.40 11.30 -8.00
N VAL A 10 -3.32 10.59 -7.68
CA VAL A 10 -2.37 10.08 -8.68
C VAL A 10 -2.97 8.94 -9.51
N GLU A 11 -2.39 8.66 -10.67
CA GLU A 11 -2.88 7.59 -11.54
C GLU A 11 -2.73 6.21 -10.85
N ALA A 12 -3.54 5.23 -11.26
CA ALA A 12 -3.60 3.90 -10.64
C ALA A 12 -2.24 3.23 -10.41
N GLU A 13 -1.37 3.29 -11.41
CA GLU A 13 -0.02 2.70 -11.34
C GLU A 13 0.84 3.40 -10.27
N MET A 14 0.66 4.70 -10.07
CA MET A 14 1.37 5.46 -9.05
C MET A 14 0.85 5.15 -7.64
N VAL A 15 -0.46 4.94 -7.46
CA VAL A 15 -1.02 4.56 -6.13
C VAL A 15 -0.35 3.28 -5.62
N HIS A 16 -0.21 2.29 -6.50
CA HIS A 16 0.50 1.05 -6.20
C HIS A 16 2.00 1.30 -5.94
N ASP A 17 2.68 2.03 -6.82
CA ASP A 17 4.13 2.26 -6.71
C ASP A 17 4.50 3.09 -5.47
N ILE A 18 3.64 4.03 -5.03
CA ILE A 18 3.82 4.80 -3.79
C ILE A 18 3.82 3.88 -2.58
N ALA A 19 2.86 2.96 -2.49
CA ALA A 19 2.78 2.02 -1.36
C ALA A 19 4.03 1.13 -1.29
N LEU A 20 4.50 0.62 -2.42
CA LEU A 20 5.73 -0.17 -2.49
C LEU A 20 6.99 0.66 -2.20
N ALA A 21 7.07 1.90 -2.66
CA ALA A 21 8.20 2.77 -2.42
C ALA A 21 8.30 3.20 -0.94
N ALA A 22 7.19 3.60 -0.34
CA ALA A 22 7.12 3.98 1.07
C ALA A 22 7.50 2.80 1.96
N SER A 23 6.99 1.61 1.66
CA SER A 23 7.31 0.38 2.40
C SER A 23 8.71 -0.18 2.16
N GLY A 24 9.39 0.26 1.10
CA GLY A 24 10.72 -0.25 0.72
C GLY A 24 10.69 -1.58 -0.02
N LEU A 25 9.52 -2.05 -0.45
CA LEU A 25 9.35 -3.28 -1.23
C LEU A 25 9.61 -3.09 -2.74
N LEU A 26 9.53 -1.85 -3.23
CA LEU A 26 9.59 -1.57 -4.67
C LEU A 26 10.89 -2.09 -5.31
N SER A 27 10.77 -2.99 -6.29
CA SER A 27 11.91 -3.45 -7.09
C SER A 27 12.32 -2.39 -8.13
N GLY A 28 13.62 -2.08 -8.16
CA GLY A 28 14.23 -1.15 -9.12
C GLY A 28 14.53 -1.76 -10.50
N LYS A 29 14.17 -3.03 -10.74
CA LYS A 29 14.45 -3.75 -11.99
C LYS A 29 13.71 -3.14 -13.18
N VAL A 30 14.47 -2.76 -14.21
CA VAL A 30 13.96 -2.18 -15.46
C VAL A 30 13.98 -3.21 -16.60
N GLY A 31 12.90 -3.28 -17.38
CA GLY A 31 12.77 -4.18 -18.54
C GLY A 31 12.31 -5.61 -18.18
N GLY A 32 12.48 -6.57 -19.08
CA GLY A 32 12.06 -7.96 -18.84
C GLY A 32 10.56 -8.21 -19.01
N PRO A 33 10.10 -9.44 -18.73
CA PRO A 33 8.71 -9.85 -18.94
C PRO A 33 7.74 -9.16 -17.98
N SER A 34 6.46 -9.20 -18.33
CA SER A 34 5.38 -8.78 -17.43
C SER A 34 5.35 -9.64 -16.17
N VAL A 35 4.88 -9.04 -15.08
CA VAL A 35 4.77 -9.70 -13.78
C VAL A 35 3.33 -9.77 -13.31
N PHE A 36 3.14 -10.57 -12.27
CA PHE A 36 1.85 -10.91 -11.70
C PHE A 36 1.91 -10.63 -10.19
N PRO A 37 1.63 -9.39 -9.74
CA PRO A 37 1.43 -9.09 -8.31
C PRO A 37 0.31 -9.95 -7.72
N PHE A 38 0.16 -9.98 -6.41
CA PHE A 38 -0.95 -10.72 -5.79
C PHE A 38 -2.30 -10.26 -6.37
N GLN A 39 -3.18 -11.22 -6.63
CA GLN A 39 -4.55 -11.01 -7.09
C GLN A 39 -5.44 -12.05 -6.41
N PRO A 40 -6.68 -11.69 -5.99
CA PRO A 40 -7.64 -12.67 -5.51
C PRO A 40 -7.97 -13.75 -6.56
N ASP A 41 -8.23 -14.96 -6.10
CA ASP A 41 -8.63 -16.07 -6.96
C ASP A 41 -9.98 -15.82 -7.64
N GLY A 42 -10.24 -16.52 -8.74
CA GLY A 42 -11.52 -16.49 -9.45
C GLY A 42 -11.67 -15.42 -10.52
N ILE A 43 -10.80 -14.40 -10.57
CA ILE A 43 -10.87 -13.34 -11.60
C ILE A 43 -10.50 -13.88 -12.99
N TRP A 44 -9.62 -14.89 -13.03
CA TRP A 44 -9.14 -15.47 -14.27
C TRP A 44 -9.93 -16.68 -14.76
N ASP A 45 -10.92 -17.14 -13.99
CA ASP A 45 -11.71 -18.33 -14.29
C ASP A 45 -12.43 -18.21 -15.64
N ASN A 46 -12.08 -19.08 -16.57
CA ASN A 46 -12.69 -19.14 -17.90
C ASN A 46 -12.91 -20.61 -18.28
N PRO A 47 -14.13 -21.04 -18.65
CA PRO A 47 -14.40 -22.40 -19.11
C PRO A 47 -13.63 -22.81 -20.38
N TYR A 48 -13.11 -21.84 -21.14
CA TYR A 48 -12.47 -22.03 -22.45
C TYR A 48 -10.95 -21.79 -22.44
N SER A 49 -10.34 -21.48 -21.29
CA SER A 49 -8.89 -21.30 -21.15
C SER A 49 -8.41 -21.78 -19.78
N ASP A 50 -7.31 -22.50 -19.77
CA ASP A 50 -6.64 -22.97 -18.55
C ASP A 50 -5.67 -21.94 -17.95
N ASP A 51 -5.59 -20.74 -18.52
CA ASP A 51 -4.68 -19.70 -18.04
C ASP A 51 -5.06 -19.24 -16.62
N ARG A 52 -4.09 -19.32 -15.70
CA ARG A 52 -4.25 -18.90 -14.30
C ARG A 52 -3.32 -17.75 -13.95
N TRP A 53 -3.81 -16.84 -13.11
CA TRP A 53 -2.98 -15.83 -12.49
C TRP A 53 -2.07 -16.47 -11.44
N GLN A 54 -0.79 -16.60 -11.76
CA GLN A 54 0.21 -17.13 -10.82
C GLN A 54 1.04 -15.97 -10.29
N THR A 55 0.94 -15.72 -8.98
CA THR A 55 1.71 -14.63 -8.34
C THR A 55 3.20 -14.84 -8.58
N SER A 56 3.87 -13.82 -9.13
CA SER A 56 5.30 -13.88 -9.43
C SER A 56 6.13 -14.10 -8.16
N PRO A 57 7.17 -14.94 -8.20
CA PRO A 57 7.99 -15.19 -7.02
C PRO A 57 8.95 -14.03 -6.72
N GLY A 58 9.44 -13.97 -5.47
CA GLY A 58 10.57 -13.11 -5.09
C GLY A 58 10.30 -11.61 -5.28
N GLU A 59 11.27 -10.90 -5.86
CA GLU A 59 11.15 -9.46 -6.11
C GLU A 59 10.15 -9.12 -7.23
N ASP A 60 9.85 -10.07 -8.11
CA ASP A 60 9.08 -9.78 -9.33
C ASP A 60 7.61 -9.41 -9.01
N ARG A 61 7.08 -9.83 -7.85
CA ARG A 61 5.74 -9.38 -7.37
C ARG A 61 5.69 -7.92 -6.92
N TYR A 62 6.83 -7.31 -6.61
CA TYR A 62 6.92 -5.92 -6.13
C TYR A 62 7.50 -4.98 -7.19
N ARG A 63 7.43 -5.36 -8.47
CA ARG A 63 7.81 -4.44 -9.55
C ARG A 63 6.79 -3.34 -9.71
N ARG A 64 7.22 -2.26 -10.36
CA ARG A 64 6.37 -1.15 -10.76
C ARG A 64 5.13 -1.64 -11.49
N ALA A 65 3.97 -1.05 -11.20
CA ALA A 65 2.68 -1.43 -11.76
C ALA A 65 2.63 -1.37 -13.31
N VAL A 66 3.52 -0.60 -13.94
CA VAL A 66 3.68 -0.57 -15.40
C VAL A 66 4.08 -1.94 -16.00
N TYR A 67 4.74 -2.79 -15.23
CA TYR A 67 5.13 -4.15 -15.63
C TYR A 67 4.04 -5.19 -15.34
N THR A 68 2.93 -4.81 -14.68
CA THR A 68 1.85 -5.73 -14.37
C THR A 68 1.18 -6.21 -15.65
N PHE A 69 1.02 -7.53 -15.77
CA PHE A 69 0.33 -8.13 -16.90
C PHE A 69 -1.12 -7.64 -16.96
N THR A 70 -1.60 -7.36 -18.18
CA THR A 70 -2.98 -6.92 -18.42
C THR A 70 -3.64 -7.82 -19.45
N ARG A 71 -4.71 -8.51 -19.04
CA ARG A 71 -5.61 -9.24 -19.95
C ARG A 71 -6.75 -8.31 -20.32
N ARG A 72 -7.05 -8.13 -21.61
CA ARG A 72 -8.11 -7.19 -22.06
C ARG A 72 -9.45 -7.47 -21.38
N THR A 73 -9.81 -8.75 -21.26
CA THR A 73 -11.07 -9.22 -20.66
C THR A 73 -11.06 -9.32 -19.13
N ALA A 74 -9.89 -9.24 -18.49
CA ALA A 74 -9.75 -9.31 -17.03
C ALA A 74 -8.53 -8.49 -16.60
N PRO A 75 -8.62 -7.14 -16.63
CA PRO A 75 -7.55 -6.28 -16.17
C PRO A 75 -7.28 -6.50 -14.68
N TYR A 76 -6.08 -6.11 -14.23
CA TYR A 76 -5.71 -6.26 -12.82
C TYR A 76 -6.64 -5.42 -11.93
N PRO A 77 -7.33 -6.03 -10.93
CA PRO A 77 -8.44 -5.39 -10.23
C PRO A 77 -8.01 -4.13 -9.47
N GLY A 78 -6.83 -4.15 -8.84
CA GLY A 78 -6.31 -2.97 -8.14
C GLY A 78 -6.14 -1.77 -9.07
N LEU A 79 -5.69 -1.98 -10.32
CA LEU A 79 -5.54 -0.88 -11.28
C LEU A 79 -6.91 -0.39 -11.78
N THR A 80 -7.84 -1.31 -12.03
CA THR A 80 -9.22 -0.99 -12.45
C THR A 80 -9.95 -0.15 -11.41
N VAL A 81 -9.82 -0.47 -10.11
CA VAL A 81 -10.43 0.30 -9.02
C VAL A 81 -9.97 1.76 -9.03
N PHE A 82 -8.72 2.03 -9.40
CA PHE A 82 -8.15 3.37 -9.49
C PHE A 82 -8.26 4.01 -10.89
N ASP A 83 -9.26 3.61 -11.69
CA ASP A 83 -9.59 4.15 -13.01
C ASP A 83 -8.53 3.90 -14.11
N ALA A 84 -7.72 2.83 -13.99
CA ALA A 84 -6.86 2.43 -15.10
C ALA A 84 -7.69 1.99 -16.31
N PRO A 85 -7.32 2.38 -17.54
CA PRO A 85 -8.07 2.00 -18.73
C PRO A 85 -7.92 0.50 -19.03
N SER A 86 -9.00 -0.13 -19.53
CA SER A 86 -9.01 -1.56 -19.94
C SER A 86 -8.08 -1.88 -21.13
N ARG A 87 -7.60 -0.84 -21.84
CA ARG A 87 -6.81 -0.92 -23.08
C ARG A 87 -7.55 -1.58 -24.26
N GLU A 88 -8.87 -1.66 -24.20
CA GLU A 88 -9.71 -2.10 -25.32
C GLU A 88 -9.88 -1.01 -26.39
N PHE A 89 -9.89 0.25 -25.95
CA PHE A 89 -10.04 1.42 -26.81
C PHE A 89 -8.96 2.46 -26.50
N CYS A 90 -8.74 3.37 -27.46
CA CYS A 90 -7.87 4.52 -27.25
C CYS A 90 -8.45 5.43 -26.16
N THR A 91 -7.66 5.74 -25.13
CA THR A 91 -8.05 6.63 -24.03
C THR A 91 -7.20 7.89 -24.09
N ALA A 92 -7.75 8.97 -24.65
CA ALA A 92 -7.04 10.25 -24.77
C ALA A 92 -6.87 10.96 -23.41
N ARG A 93 -7.83 10.79 -22.50
CA ARG A 93 -7.81 11.35 -21.14
C ARG A 93 -8.32 10.32 -20.15
N ARG A 94 -7.57 10.08 -19.08
CA ARG A 94 -8.00 9.24 -17.96
C ARG A 94 -8.96 10.00 -17.06
N VAL A 95 -10.03 9.33 -16.65
CA VAL A 95 -10.97 9.85 -15.64
C VAL A 95 -10.33 9.70 -14.27
N ARG A 96 -10.64 10.61 -13.36
CA ARG A 96 -10.20 10.53 -11.97
C ARG A 96 -11.41 10.63 -11.05
N THR A 97 -11.76 9.52 -10.41
CA THR A 97 -12.79 9.43 -9.38
C THR A 97 -12.17 9.35 -7.97
N ASN A 98 -12.89 9.72 -6.92
CA ASN A 98 -12.47 9.49 -5.54
C ASN A 98 -13.64 8.78 -4.84
N THR A 99 -13.66 7.45 -4.93
CA THR A 99 -14.80 6.66 -4.47
C THR A 99 -14.52 6.02 -3.10
N PRO A 100 -15.55 5.75 -2.28
CA PRO A 100 -15.37 4.98 -1.04
C PRO A 100 -14.74 3.60 -1.27
N LEU A 101 -15.00 2.98 -2.43
CA LEU A 101 -14.41 1.70 -2.80
C LEU A 101 -12.88 1.80 -2.91
N GLN A 102 -12.35 2.88 -3.50
CA GLN A 102 -10.90 3.09 -3.60
C GLN A 102 -10.23 3.19 -2.23
N ALA A 103 -10.83 3.95 -1.29
CA ALA A 103 -10.35 4.05 0.07
C ALA A 103 -10.44 2.72 0.83
N LEU A 104 -11.46 1.91 0.54
CA LEU A 104 -11.61 0.57 1.13
C LEU A 104 -10.58 -0.40 0.55
N THR A 105 -10.22 -0.27 -0.73
CA THR A 105 -9.19 -1.08 -1.39
C THR A 105 -7.81 -0.82 -0.78
N THR A 106 -7.38 0.44 -0.64
CA THR A 106 -6.10 0.77 0.01
C THR A 106 -6.04 0.32 1.47
N LEU A 107 -7.18 0.26 2.16
CA LEU A 107 -7.26 -0.20 3.53
C LEU A 107 -7.16 -1.72 3.68
N ASN A 108 -7.80 -2.50 2.80
CA ASN A 108 -8.04 -3.93 3.00
C ASN A 108 -7.37 -4.86 1.99
N ASP A 109 -6.99 -4.38 0.82
CA ASP A 109 -6.40 -5.24 -0.20
C ASP A 109 -5.05 -5.80 0.31
N PRO A 110 -4.80 -7.12 0.16
CA PRO A 110 -3.58 -7.75 0.69
C PRO A 110 -2.28 -7.12 0.21
N VAL A 111 -2.23 -6.53 -0.99
CA VAL A 111 -1.03 -5.85 -1.51
C VAL A 111 -0.71 -4.61 -0.66
N PHE A 112 -1.72 -3.80 -0.33
CA PHE A 112 -1.53 -2.60 0.50
C PHE A 112 -1.29 -2.96 1.97
N PHE A 113 -1.92 -4.01 2.47
CA PHE A 113 -1.69 -4.49 3.83
C PHE A 113 -0.28 -5.08 4.01
N GLU A 114 0.23 -5.80 3.02
CA GLU A 114 1.62 -6.27 3.00
C GLU A 114 2.59 -5.09 2.95
N ALA A 115 2.32 -4.07 2.13
CA ALA A 115 3.10 -2.84 2.12
C ALA A 115 3.05 -2.12 3.48
N ALA A 116 1.90 -2.09 4.16
CA ALA A 116 1.79 -1.52 5.50
C ALA A 116 2.66 -2.26 6.52
N ARG A 117 2.67 -3.60 6.48
CA ARG A 117 3.52 -4.43 7.35
C ARG A 117 5.00 -4.18 7.08
N ALA A 118 5.40 -4.10 5.81
CA ALA A 118 6.78 -3.80 5.44
C ALA A 118 7.20 -2.38 5.84
N LEU A 119 6.30 -1.38 5.69
CA LEU A 119 6.52 -0.01 6.17
C LEU A 119 6.69 0.04 7.69
N ALA A 120 5.91 -0.73 8.44
CA ALA A 120 6.06 -0.84 9.88
C ALA A 120 7.42 -1.42 10.28
N ALA A 121 7.82 -2.55 9.68
CA ALA A 121 9.12 -3.17 9.91
C ALA A 121 10.28 -2.21 9.56
N ARG A 122 10.15 -1.49 8.43
CA ARG A 122 11.11 -0.47 8.00
C ARG A 122 11.20 0.67 9.02
N THR A 123 10.07 1.14 9.53
CA THR A 123 10.00 2.23 10.52
C THR A 123 10.67 1.82 11.84
N LEU A 124 10.36 0.62 12.34
CA LEU A 124 10.97 0.08 13.55
C LEU A 124 12.50 -0.09 13.43
N LYS A 125 12.99 -0.37 12.23
CA LYS A 125 14.42 -0.52 11.94
C LYS A 125 15.16 0.79 11.73
N GLU A 126 14.55 1.76 11.05
CA GLU A 126 15.23 2.99 10.61
C GLU A 126 15.09 4.18 11.58
N ALA A 127 14.01 4.23 12.36
CA ALA A 127 13.73 5.35 13.26
C ALA A 127 14.21 5.09 14.70
N ALA A 128 14.41 6.17 15.45
CA ALA A 128 14.67 6.09 16.89
C ALA A 128 13.51 5.42 17.63
N ALA A 129 13.74 4.88 18.83
CA ALA A 129 12.75 4.08 19.55
C ALA A 129 11.51 4.86 20.02
N ALA A 130 11.58 6.20 20.10
CA ALA A 130 10.46 7.03 20.55
C ALA A 130 9.26 6.94 19.57
N PRO A 131 8.02 6.72 20.06
CA PRO A 131 6.84 6.62 19.21
C PRO A 131 6.63 7.84 18.31
N GLU A 132 6.92 9.04 18.81
CA GLU A 132 6.83 10.29 18.05
C GLU A 132 7.79 10.32 16.86
N GLU A 133 9.03 9.85 17.05
CA GLU A 133 10.05 9.80 16.00
C GLU A 133 9.69 8.74 14.95
N ARG A 134 9.17 7.59 15.36
CA ARG A 134 8.67 6.54 14.45
C ARG A 134 7.47 7.01 13.64
N ALA A 135 6.51 7.65 14.28
CA ALA A 135 5.33 8.21 13.61
C ALA A 135 5.75 9.31 12.63
N ALA A 136 6.68 10.19 13.02
CA ALA A 136 7.20 11.22 12.13
C ALA A 136 8.01 10.65 10.95
N HIS A 137 8.78 9.59 11.16
CA HIS A 137 9.52 8.91 10.10
C HIS A 137 8.58 8.22 9.10
N ALA A 138 7.64 7.41 9.58
CA ALA A 138 6.64 6.74 8.73
C ALA A 138 5.80 7.77 7.94
N PHE A 139 5.37 8.85 8.60
CA PHE A 139 4.64 9.93 7.95
C PHE A 139 5.43 10.56 6.80
N ARG A 140 6.73 10.82 7.01
CA ARG A 140 7.62 11.34 5.98
C ARG A 140 7.83 10.39 4.81
N LEU A 141 7.89 9.09 5.06
CA LEU A 141 8.03 8.08 4.00
C LEU A 141 6.80 8.08 3.05
N CYS A 142 5.61 8.33 3.59
CA CYS A 142 4.37 8.37 2.81
C CYS A 142 4.12 9.73 2.13
N THR A 143 4.35 10.84 2.84
CA THR A 143 3.91 12.18 2.42
C THR A 143 5.05 13.10 1.96
N ALA A 144 6.30 12.66 2.10
CA ALA A 144 7.52 13.45 1.84
C ALA A 144 7.66 14.76 2.65
N ARG A 145 6.82 15.00 3.67
CA ARG A 145 6.88 16.17 4.57
C ARG A 145 6.90 15.75 6.03
N ARG A 146 7.32 16.65 6.92
CA ARG A 146 7.20 16.43 8.37
C ARG A 146 5.73 16.61 8.80
N PRO A 147 5.22 15.78 9.74
CA PRO A 147 3.90 16.01 10.32
C PRO A 147 3.92 17.26 11.18
N GLN A 148 2.76 17.92 11.28
CA GLN A 148 2.51 18.96 12.26
C GLN A 148 2.05 18.32 13.58
N SER A 149 2.18 19.05 14.69
CA SER A 149 1.73 18.58 16.01
C SER A 149 0.30 18.01 16.06
N PRO A 150 -0.73 18.61 15.42
CA PRO A 150 -2.08 18.03 15.44
C PRO A 150 -2.22 16.72 14.62
N GLU A 151 -1.28 16.42 13.74
CA GLU A 151 -1.27 15.19 12.93
C GLU A 151 -0.52 14.06 13.64
N LEU A 152 0.53 14.42 14.40
CA LEU A 152 1.37 13.48 15.10
C LEU A 152 0.68 12.86 16.32
N ALA A 153 0.00 13.68 17.12
CA ALA A 153 -0.62 13.22 18.38
C ALA A 153 -1.68 12.11 18.17
N PRO A 154 -2.58 12.18 17.17
CA PRO A 154 -3.50 11.08 16.89
C PRO A 154 -2.82 9.77 16.48
N LEU A 155 -1.70 9.84 15.73
CA LEU A 155 -0.96 8.65 15.30
C LEU A 155 -0.32 7.93 16.47
N VAL A 156 0.34 8.67 17.37
CA VAL A 156 0.95 8.11 18.58
C VAL A 156 -0.13 7.53 19.49
N SER A 157 -1.21 8.28 19.74
CA SER A 157 -2.33 7.78 20.55
C SER A 157 -3.01 6.54 19.94
N PHE A 158 -3.05 6.45 18.61
CA PHE A 158 -3.56 5.26 17.93
C PHE A 158 -2.62 4.07 18.08
N GLU A 159 -1.31 4.27 17.94
CA GLU A 159 -0.29 3.25 18.17
C GLU A 159 -0.39 2.67 19.58
N GLU A 160 -0.46 3.51 20.61
CA GLU A 160 -0.55 3.08 22.01
C GLU A 160 -1.78 2.19 22.25
N ARG A 161 -2.93 2.56 21.67
CA ARG A 161 -4.16 1.76 21.74
C ARG A 161 -4.00 0.42 21.03
N GLN A 162 -3.38 0.39 19.85
CA GLN A 162 -3.15 -0.87 19.14
C GLN A 162 -2.14 -1.75 19.87
N LEU A 163 -1.08 -1.17 20.43
CA LEU A 163 -0.08 -1.90 21.20
C LEU A 163 -0.71 -2.53 22.45
N ALA A 164 -1.53 -1.79 23.19
CA ALA A 164 -2.27 -2.33 24.34
C ALA A 164 -3.18 -3.49 23.93
N ARG A 165 -3.92 -3.34 22.81
CA ARG A 165 -4.78 -4.39 22.25
C ARG A 165 -4.00 -5.65 21.88
N PHE A 166 -2.90 -5.52 21.15
CA PHE A 166 -2.10 -6.66 20.68
C PHE A 166 -1.26 -7.30 21.79
N LYS A 167 -0.94 -6.56 22.86
CA LYS A 167 -0.39 -7.16 24.09
C LYS A 167 -1.42 -8.01 24.83
N ALA A 168 -2.70 -7.61 24.81
CA ALA A 168 -3.80 -8.38 25.41
C ALA A 168 -4.21 -9.59 24.57
N ASP A 169 -4.01 -9.54 23.25
CA ASP A 169 -4.33 -10.61 22.30
C ASP A 169 -3.13 -10.96 21.39
N PRO A 170 -2.25 -11.89 21.84
CA PRO A 170 -1.10 -12.32 21.07
C PRO A 170 -1.43 -13.07 19.78
N GLU A 171 -2.61 -13.69 19.67
CA GLU A 171 -3.02 -14.36 18.43
C GLU A 171 -3.35 -13.34 17.35
N ALA A 172 -4.13 -12.32 17.69
CA ALA A 172 -4.40 -11.20 16.79
C ALA A 172 -3.10 -10.48 16.39
N ALA A 173 -2.15 -10.33 17.31
CA ALA A 173 -0.84 -9.74 17.02
C ALA A 173 -0.09 -10.53 15.94
N ARG A 174 -0.06 -11.87 16.05
CA ARG A 174 0.61 -12.74 15.06
C ARG A 174 -0.09 -12.69 13.70
N ALA A 175 -1.42 -12.64 13.67
CA ALA A 175 -2.18 -12.52 12.42
C ALA A 175 -1.83 -11.25 11.64
N VAL A 176 -1.69 -10.12 12.33
CA VAL A 176 -1.34 -8.82 11.73
C VAL A 176 0.14 -8.74 11.38
N ALA A 177 1.03 -9.14 12.30
CA ALA A 177 2.47 -9.01 12.14
C ALA A 177 3.09 -10.02 11.15
N GLY A 178 2.41 -11.13 10.86
CA GLY A 178 2.91 -12.17 9.99
C GLY A 178 4.13 -12.88 10.59
N ALA A 179 5.21 -13.02 9.82
CA ALA A 179 6.44 -13.69 10.23
C ALA A 179 7.35 -12.79 11.10
N ALA A 180 6.81 -12.29 12.22
CA ALA A 180 7.55 -11.45 13.16
C ALA A 180 8.48 -12.29 14.07
N PRO A 181 9.62 -11.74 14.51
CA PRO A 181 10.43 -12.36 15.55
C PRO A 181 9.64 -12.60 16.84
N PRO A 182 9.96 -13.65 17.62
CA PRO A 182 9.33 -13.88 18.92
C PRO A 182 9.50 -12.66 19.85
N GLY A 183 8.39 -12.18 20.43
CA GLY A 183 8.39 -11.03 21.33
C GLY A 183 8.16 -9.67 20.68
N GLU A 184 8.31 -9.56 19.35
CA GLU A 184 8.14 -8.29 18.61
C GLU A 184 6.78 -8.20 17.88
N ALA A 185 6.00 -9.29 17.87
CA ALA A 185 4.75 -9.36 17.12
C ALA A 185 3.73 -8.26 17.50
N ALA A 186 3.62 -7.90 18.78
CA ALA A 186 2.67 -6.88 19.22
C ALA A 186 3.07 -5.47 18.75
N GLU A 187 4.36 -5.16 18.81
CA GLU A 187 4.89 -3.87 18.35
C GLU A 187 4.79 -3.76 16.82
N LEU A 188 5.21 -4.79 16.09
CA LEU A 188 5.08 -4.81 14.64
C LEU A 188 3.61 -4.73 14.20
N ALA A 189 2.69 -5.40 14.89
CA ALA A 189 1.26 -5.32 14.61
C ALA A 189 0.69 -3.92 14.84
N ALA A 190 1.05 -3.27 15.96
CA ALA A 190 0.63 -1.91 16.26
C ALA A 190 1.09 -0.92 15.18
N TRP A 191 2.37 -0.97 14.81
CA TRP A 191 2.93 -0.14 13.75
C TRP A 191 2.39 -0.48 12.37
N THR A 192 2.01 -1.74 12.11
CA THR A 192 1.33 -2.14 10.86
C THR A 192 0.00 -1.42 10.71
N MET A 193 -0.78 -1.28 11.79
CA MET A 193 -2.03 -0.53 11.77
C MET A 193 -1.80 0.96 11.52
N VAL A 194 -0.79 1.56 12.15
CA VAL A 194 -0.40 2.96 11.90
C VAL A 194 0.01 3.16 10.43
N ALA A 195 0.85 2.28 9.91
CA ALA A 195 1.30 2.29 8.52
C ALA A 195 0.13 2.15 7.53
N ASN A 196 -0.84 1.28 7.84
CA ASN A 196 -2.04 1.09 7.02
C ASN A 196 -2.90 2.38 6.97
N VAL A 197 -3.04 3.09 8.09
CA VAL A 197 -3.69 4.42 8.11
C VAL A 197 -2.91 5.42 7.26
N LEU A 198 -1.58 5.49 7.40
CA LEU A 198 -0.73 6.43 6.66
C LEU A 198 -0.78 6.20 5.15
N LEU A 199 -0.76 4.94 4.70
CA LEU A 199 -0.88 4.58 3.28
C LEU A 199 -2.27 4.92 2.70
N ASN A 200 -3.28 5.00 3.55
CA ASN A 200 -4.66 5.34 3.17
C ASN A 200 -4.99 6.84 3.26
N LEU A 201 -4.04 7.70 3.66
CA LEU A 201 -4.27 9.14 3.71
C LEU A 201 -4.44 9.72 2.30
N ASP A 202 -5.35 10.69 2.16
CA ASP A 202 -5.52 11.46 0.91
C ASP A 202 -4.19 12.07 0.45
N GLU A 203 -3.39 12.59 1.37
CA GLU A 203 -2.09 13.20 1.11
C GLU A 203 -1.05 12.22 0.55
N THR A 204 -1.14 10.95 0.93
CA THR A 204 -0.25 9.90 0.40
C THR A 204 -0.61 9.56 -1.04
N LEU A 205 -1.90 9.65 -1.39
CA LEU A 205 -2.42 9.28 -2.71
C LEU A 205 -2.55 10.47 -3.68
N THR A 206 -2.21 11.67 -3.23
CA THR A 206 -2.45 12.92 -3.95
C THR A 206 -1.16 13.66 -4.22
N LYS A 207 -1.04 14.21 -5.43
CA LYS A 207 0.02 15.14 -5.78
C LYS A 207 -0.40 16.55 -5.35
N GLU A 208 0.44 17.19 -4.54
CA GLU A 208 0.33 18.59 -4.09
C GLU A 208 1.40 19.50 -4.72
#